data_AF-A0A3N5PPB2-F1
#
_entry.id   AF-A0A3N5PPB2-F1
#
_cell.length_a   1.000
_cell.length_b   1.000
_cell.length_c   1.000
_cell.angle_alpha   90.00
_cell.angle_beta   90.00
_cell.angle_gamma   90.00
#
_symmetry.space_group_name_H-M   'P 1'
#
loop_
_entity.id
_entity.type
_entity.pdbx_description
1 polymer ?
#
loop_
_entity_poly.entity_id
_entity_poly.type
_entity_poly.pdbx_seq_one_letter_code
_entity_poly.pdbx_strand_id
1 'polypeptide(L)'
;MEVKEIFDKTLNSNYLIIEEDDLKSVLDNSEIIRVEDTYLSDFIRVLNYDEKLFVQETSFKKEILIRKMDSMKDVDFFVQERLDYYERKWDGCGCKIDYYE
;
A
#
# COMPACT_ATOMS: atom_id res chain seq x y z
N MET A 1 -4.95 -5.79 -17.83
CA MET A 1 -5.36 -4.50 -18.44
C MET A 1 -4.13 -3.78 -18.98
N GLU A 2 -4.28 -2.75 -19.83
CA GLU A 2 -3.12 -1.91 -20.13
C GLU A 2 -2.75 -1.07 -18.91
N VAL A 3 -1.45 -0.93 -18.62
CA VAL A 3 -0.93 -0.19 -17.45
C VAL A 3 -1.48 1.23 -17.38
N LYS A 4 -1.57 1.89 -18.54
CA LYS A 4 -2.11 3.24 -18.65
C LYS A 4 -3.58 3.31 -18.20
N GLU A 5 -4.38 2.31 -18.54
CA GLU A 5 -5.79 2.22 -18.15
C GLU A 5 -5.94 2.03 -16.62
N ILE A 6 -5.04 1.28 -15.98
CA ILE A 6 -5.00 1.10 -14.53
C ILE A 6 -4.79 2.45 -13.84
N PHE A 7 -3.76 3.21 -14.26
CA PHE A 7 -3.47 4.52 -13.68
C PHE A 7 -4.58 5.53 -13.99
N ASP A 8 -5.12 5.55 -15.20
CA ASP A 8 -6.22 6.45 -15.59
C ASP A 8 -7.51 6.19 -14.80
N LYS A 9 -7.85 4.92 -14.53
CA LYS A 9 -8.98 4.57 -13.66
C LYS A 9 -8.72 4.97 -12.21
N THR A 10 -7.48 4.84 -11.75
CA THR A 10 -7.06 5.24 -10.41
C THR A 10 -7.10 6.76 -10.24
N LEU A 11 -6.91 7.55 -11.31
CA LEU A 11 -7.06 9.01 -11.25
C LEU A 11 -8.51 9.46 -10.98
N ASN A 12 -9.49 8.65 -11.37
CA ASN A 12 -10.91 8.95 -11.24
C ASN A 12 -11.59 8.25 -10.05
N SER A 13 -10.83 7.46 -9.27
CA SER A 13 -11.34 6.63 -8.19
C SER A 13 -10.47 6.76 -6.94
N ASN A 14 -11.03 6.53 -5.75
CA ASN A 14 -10.24 6.55 -4.51
C ASN A 14 -9.19 5.42 -4.45
N TYR A 15 -9.48 4.30 -5.10
CA TYR A 15 -8.60 3.17 -5.28
C TYR A 15 -9.07 2.30 -6.43
N LEU A 16 -8.16 1.51 -6.98
CA LEU A 16 -8.44 0.45 -7.93
C LEU A 16 -7.92 -0.88 -7.37
N ILE A 17 -8.73 -1.92 -7.43
CA ILE A 17 -8.29 -3.29 -7.14
C ILE A 17 -7.77 -3.90 -8.44
N ILE A 18 -6.58 -4.48 -8.39
CA ILE A 18 -5.94 -5.13 -9.52
C ILE A 18 -5.56 -6.57 -9.16
N GLU A 19 -5.31 -7.38 -10.19
CA GLU A 19 -4.79 -8.74 -10.04
C GLU A 19 -3.25 -8.75 -10.01
N GLU A 20 -2.67 -9.90 -9.66
CA GLU A 20 -1.22 -10.06 -9.52
C GLU A 20 -0.47 -9.88 -10.86
N ASP A 21 -1.07 -10.33 -11.96
CA ASP A 21 -0.52 -10.15 -13.32
C ASP A 21 -0.48 -8.66 -13.73
N ASP A 22 -1.50 -7.90 -13.32
CA ASP A 22 -1.57 -6.45 -13.53
C ASP A 22 -0.55 -5.72 -12.65
N LEU A 23 -0.35 -6.18 -11.40
CA LEU A 23 0.64 -5.62 -10.49
C LEU A 23 2.05 -5.71 -11.08
N LYS A 24 2.42 -6.87 -11.63
CA LYS A 24 3.73 -7.03 -12.27
C LYS A 24 3.93 -6.02 -13.40
N SER A 25 2.91 -5.85 -14.23
CA SER A 25 2.92 -4.88 -15.33
C SER A 25 3.06 -3.44 -14.81
N VAL A 26 2.38 -3.09 -13.71
CA VAL A 26 2.50 -1.79 -13.06
C VAL A 26 3.92 -1.57 -12.53
N LEU A 27 4.49 -2.54 -11.81
CA LEU A 27 5.83 -2.43 -11.22
C LEU A 27 6.93 -2.33 -12.30
N ASP A 28 6.78 -3.05 -13.41
CA ASP A 28 7.74 -3.00 -14.52
C ASP A 28 7.71 -1.67 -15.29
N ASN A 29 6.61 -0.92 -15.20
CA ASN A 29 6.38 0.33 -15.94
C ASN A 29 6.34 1.58 -15.04
N SER A 30 6.57 1.44 -13.74
CA SER A 30 6.61 2.56 -12.79
C SER A 30 7.92 2.59 -12.03
N GLU A 31 8.31 3.77 -11.57
CA GLU A 31 9.49 3.93 -10.72
C GLU A 31 9.08 3.73 -9.26
N ILE A 32 9.72 2.79 -8.56
CA ILE A 32 9.48 2.58 -7.14
C ILE A 32 10.33 3.58 -6.35
N ILE A 33 9.66 4.56 -5.73
CA ILE A 33 10.32 5.59 -4.92
C ILE A 33 10.66 5.04 -3.53
N ARG A 34 9.74 4.28 -2.95
CA ARG A 34 9.82 3.83 -1.54
C ARG A 34 9.10 2.51 -1.38
N VAL A 35 9.65 1.64 -0.54
CA VAL A 35 9.04 0.38 -0.12
C VAL A 35 9.05 0.34 1.39
N GLU A 36 7.90 0.11 1.99
CA GLU A 36 7.71 -0.02 3.43
C GLU A 36 7.17 -1.42 3.73
N ASP A 37 7.85 -2.14 4.62
CA ASP A 37 7.39 -3.43 5.10
C ASP A 37 6.40 -3.21 6.25
N THR A 38 5.16 -3.64 6.07
CA THR A 38 4.14 -3.51 7.13
C THR A 38 4.21 -4.64 8.17
N TYR A 39 5.00 -5.69 7.92
CA TYR A 39 5.11 -6.91 8.74
C TYR A 39 3.78 -7.63 9.03
N LEU A 40 2.67 -7.20 8.42
CA LEU A 40 1.32 -7.70 8.72
C LEU A 40 0.49 -7.99 7.47
N SER A 41 0.51 -7.10 6.48
CA SER A 41 -0.31 -7.21 5.26
C SER A 41 0.50 -6.85 4.02
N ASP A 42 1.72 -7.41 3.93
CA ASP A 42 2.64 -7.24 2.79
C ASP A 42 3.24 -5.82 2.71
N PHE A 43 3.97 -5.52 1.64
CA PHE A 43 4.64 -4.23 1.45
C PHE A 43 3.68 -3.13 0.99
N ILE A 44 3.86 -1.91 1.51
CA ILE A 44 3.35 -0.69 0.92
C ILE A 44 4.43 -0.14 -0.02
N ARG A 45 4.12 0.02 -1.30
CA ARG A 45 5.05 0.55 -2.31
C ARG A 45 4.57 1.90 -2.82
N VAL A 46 5.45 2.88 -2.84
CA VAL A 46 5.22 4.19 -3.44
C VAL A 46 5.78 4.17 -4.85
N LEU A 47 4.92 4.43 -5.81
CA LEU A 47 5.20 4.35 -7.24
C LEU A 47 5.11 5.75 -7.85
N ASN A 48 6.01 6.07 -8.76
CA ASN A 48 5.94 7.22 -9.64
C ASN A 48 5.63 6.73 -11.06
N TYR A 49 4.58 7.28 -11.63
CA TYR A 49 4.24 7.05 -13.03
C TYR A 49 3.76 8.36 -13.63
N ASP A 50 4.41 8.81 -14.71
CA ASP A 50 4.04 10.06 -15.40
C ASP A 50 3.96 11.28 -14.45
N GLU A 51 4.99 11.42 -13.60
CA GLU A 51 5.12 12.48 -12.58
C GLU A 51 4.00 12.50 -11.53
N LYS A 52 3.20 11.43 -11.45
CA LYS A 52 2.13 11.25 -10.45
C LYS A 52 2.53 10.18 -9.46
N LEU A 53 2.14 10.42 -8.21
CA LEU A 53 2.41 9.50 -7.11
C LEU A 53 1.24 8.54 -6.96
N PHE A 54 1.59 7.26 -6.80
CA PHE A 54 0.66 6.20 -6.49
C PHE A 54 1.19 5.38 -5.31
N VAL A 55 0.27 4.79 -4.56
CA VAL A 55 0.58 3.86 -3.49
C VAL A 55 -0.08 2.54 -3.81
N GLN A 56 0.73 1.50 -3.86
CA GLN A 56 0.28 0.12 -3.89
C GLN A 56 0.27 -0.42 -2.46
N GLU A 57 -0.87 -0.94 -2.01
CA GLU A 57 -1.01 -1.66 -0.75
C GLU A 57 -1.67 -3.02 -1.01
N THR A 58 -1.51 -3.95 -0.06
CA THR A 58 -2.29 -5.19 -0.04
C THR A 58 -3.28 -5.13 1.10
N SER A 59 -4.56 -5.33 0.81
CA SER A 59 -5.62 -5.33 1.82
C SER A 59 -5.53 -6.57 2.71
N PHE A 60 -6.16 -6.54 3.89
CA PHE A 60 -6.30 -7.73 4.75
C PHE A 60 -7.01 -8.92 4.07
N LYS A 61 -7.77 -8.66 3.01
CA LYS A 61 -8.43 -9.69 2.19
C LYS A 61 -7.51 -10.23 1.08
N LYS A 62 -6.24 -9.83 1.06
CA LYS A 62 -5.24 -10.13 0.03
C LYS A 62 -5.59 -9.53 -1.35
N GLU A 63 -6.28 -8.40 -1.36
CA GLU A 63 -6.57 -7.65 -2.60
C GLU A 63 -5.45 -6.63 -2.83
N ILE A 64 -4.93 -6.55 -4.04
CA ILE A 64 -3.91 -5.56 -4.41
C ILE A 64 -4.63 -4.26 -4.79
N LEU A 65 -4.30 -3.19 -4.09
CA LEU A 65 -4.93 -1.88 -4.24
C LEU A 65 -3.91 -0.88 -4.76
N ILE A 66 -4.30 -0.07 -5.75
CA ILE A 66 -3.54 1.12 -6.16
C ILE A 66 -4.36 2.37 -5.84
N ARG A 67 -3.72 3.35 -5.20
CA ARG A 67 -4.28 4.65 -4.86
C ARG A 67 -3.44 5.76 -5.46
N LYS A 68 -4.09 6.81 -5.95
CA LYS A 68 -3.41 8.05 -6.31
C LYS A 68 -3.12 8.87 -5.06
N MET A 69 -1.94 9.48 -4.99
CA MET A 69 -1.57 10.46 -3.97
C MET A 69 -1.26 11.81 -4.62
N ASP A 70 -1.63 12.90 -3.96
CA ASP A 70 -1.41 14.25 -4.47
C ASP A 70 -0.01 14.78 -4.11
N SER A 71 0.57 14.30 -3.01
CA SER A 71 1.91 14.69 -2.57
C SER A 71 2.61 13.61 -1.75
N MET A 72 3.93 13.72 -1.60
CA MET A 72 4.70 12.87 -0.68
C MET A 72 4.25 13.02 0.78
N LYS A 73 3.73 14.20 1.17
CA LYS A 73 3.17 14.36 2.53
C LYS A 73 1.93 13.52 2.74
N ASP A 74 1.09 13.38 1.71
CA ASP A 74 -0.11 12.54 1.77
C ASP A 74 0.27 11.06 1.81
N VAL A 75 1.33 10.69 1.07
CA VAL A 75 1.94 9.35 1.15
C VAL A 75 2.41 9.07 2.58
N ASP A 76 3.18 9.98 3.18
CA ASP A 76 3.71 9.81 4.54
C ASP A 76 2.58 9.69 5.57
N PHE A 77 1.56 10.55 5.45
CA PHE A 77 0.38 10.50 6.32
C PHE A 77 -0.37 9.17 6.17
N PHE A 78 -0.55 8.69 4.94
CA PHE A 78 -1.22 7.43 4.66
C PHE A 78 -0.47 6.24 5.25
N VAL A 79 0.86 6.17 5.04
CA VAL A 79 1.70 5.10 5.60
C VAL A 79 1.63 5.11 7.12
N GLN A 80 1.74 6.28 7.74
CA GLN A 80 1.63 6.40 9.20
C GLN A 80 0.25 5.96 9.71
N GLU A 81 -0.84 6.38 9.06
CA GLU A 81 -2.19 5.97 9.45
C GLU A 81 -2.36 4.44 9.40
N ARG A 82 -1.77 3.77 8.40
CA ARG A 82 -1.79 2.31 8.29
C ARG A 82 -1.00 1.64 9.42
N LEU A 83 0.21 2.11 9.70
CA LEU A 83 1.03 1.60 10.80
C LEU A 83 0.33 1.80 12.15
N ASP A 84 -0.21 2.98 12.41
CA ASP A 84 -1.01 3.27 13.61
C ASP A 84 -2.22 2.35 13.73
N TYR A 85 -2.91 2.06 12.62
CA TYR A 85 -4.03 1.12 12.61
C TYR A 85 -3.58 -0.29 13.01
N TYR A 86 -2.41 -0.73 12.55
CA TYR A 86 -1.84 -2.02 12.91
C TYR A 86 -1.38 -2.06 14.37
N GLU A 87 -0.73 -1.01 14.87
CA GLU A 87 -0.34 -0.89 16.28
C GLU A 87 -1.57 -0.96 17.22
N ARG A 88 -2.65 -0.23 16.91
CA ARG A 88 -3.89 -0.29 17.71
C ARG A 88 -4.56 -1.67 17.69
N LYS A 89 -4.37 -2.44 16.61
CA LYS A 89 -4.84 -3.84 16.55
C LYS A 89 -3.99 -4.76 17.43
N TRP A 90 -2.71 -4.45 17.60
CA TRP A 90 -1.81 -5.17 18.50
C TRP A 90 -2.03 -4.80 19.97
N ASP A 91 -2.37 -3.53 20.25
CA ASP A 91 -2.67 -3.02 21.60
C ASP A 91 -3.95 -3.62 22.24
N GLY A 92 -4.64 -4.52 21.53
CA GLY A 92 -5.79 -5.29 22.02
C GLY A 92 -5.47 -6.71 22.50
N CYS A 93 -4.23 -7.21 22.36
CA CYS A 93 -3.86 -8.55 22.81
C CYS A 93 -2.83 -8.49 23.95
N GLY A 94 -3.30 -8.22 25.17
CA GLY A 94 -2.51 -8.40 26.37
C GLY A 94 -2.18 -9.87 26.59
N CYS A 95 -1.11 -10.37 25.98
CA CYS A 95 -0.55 -11.67 26.34
C CYS A 95 0.25 -11.51 27.63
N LYS A 96 -0.22 -12.18 28.70
CA LYS A 96 0.58 -12.41 29.91
C LYS A 96 1.76 -13.31 29.54
N ILE A 97 2.94 -12.73 29.45
CA ILE A 97 4.18 -13.48 29.29
C ILE A 97 4.68 -13.80 30.70
N ASP A 98 4.50 -15.05 31.11
CA ASP A 98 5.13 -15.57 32.32
C ASP A 98 6.56 -15.99 31.97
N TYR A 99 7.55 -15.25 32.47
CA TYR A 99 8.95 -15.66 32.45
C TYR A 99 9.17 -16.71 33.55
N TYR A 100 9.69 -17.88 33.18
CA TYR A 100 10.22 -18.83 34.15
C TYR A 100 11.68 -18.45 34.45
N GLU A 101 11.97 -18.15 35.72
CA GLU A 101 13.33 -17.98 36.26
C GLU A 101 14.13 -19.29 36.26
#